data_AF-A0A0F4LLI1-F1
#
_entry.id   AF-A0A0F4LLI1-F1
#
_cell.length_a   1.000
_cell.length_b   1.000
_cell.length_c   1.000
_cell.angle_alpha   90.00
_cell.angle_beta   90.00
_cell.angle_gamma   90.00
#
_symmetry.space_group_name_H-M   'P 1'
#
loop_
_entity.id
_entity.type
_entity.pdbx_description
1 polymer ?
#
loop_
_entity_poly.entity_id
_entity_poly.type
_entity_poly.pdbx_seq_one_letter_code
_entity_poly.pdbx_strand_id
1 'polypeptide(L)'
;MGERTQLFINVEDANGEQILGTIIHYQWGIGRVMLESALHIATNMEVTDICGYGKSEEQKSHEAKIFEILKNYCGFKKPALTYALRKSIVKNIGTGGKEVVSLNNFEEALKKPVRDIQKDECFVFGIQDPEEDVKEAYAAKYSDFFYQCDNNDGLMFMDVQLKNSVDKTASYYMGHGEIKFGFGLTTDIYKRNPDWHPATFEQYARQKVNSDFLSEDFKKGYKLILKGYGIEMMSPDELNSKRNRH
;
A
#
# COMPACT_ATOMS: atom_id res chain seq x y z
N MET A 1 15.00 -4.00 15.89
CA MET A 1 15.18 -2.59 15.47
C MET A 1 14.10 -2.32 14.42
N GLY A 2 13.20 -1.39 14.74
CA GLY A 2 11.89 -1.25 14.09
C GLY A 2 11.95 -0.66 12.68
N GLU A 3 10.93 -0.99 11.90
CA GLU A 3 10.54 -0.39 10.61
C GLU A 3 10.42 1.14 10.77
N ARG A 4 10.62 1.97 9.72
CA ARG A 4 10.79 3.43 9.93
C ARG A 4 10.00 4.34 9.00
N THR A 5 9.69 3.92 7.78
CA THR A 5 8.88 4.71 6.84
C THR A 5 7.85 3.84 6.16
N GLN A 6 6.75 4.44 5.73
CA GLN A 6 5.65 3.75 5.08
C GLN A 6 5.33 4.38 3.73
N LEU A 7 5.14 3.51 2.73
CA LEU A 7 4.50 3.86 1.47
C LEU A 7 3.07 3.32 1.51
N PHE A 8 2.09 4.22 1.60
CA PHE A 8 0.70 3.88 1.37
C PHE A 8 0.38 3.96 -0.11
N ILE A 9 -0.21 2.90 -0.66
CA ILE A 9 -0.64 2.81 -2.06
C ILE A 9 -2.14 2.64 -2.08
N ASN A 10 -2.82 3.62 -2.65
CA ASN A 10 -4.26 3.64 -2.86
C ASN A 10 -4.55 3.55 -4.36
N VAL A 11 -5.40 2.60 -4.74
CA VAL A 11 -5.87 2.43 -6.12
C VAL A 11 -7.39 2.60 -6.11
N GLU A 12 -7.85 3.62 -6.84
CA GLU A 12 -9.26 3.96 -7.00
C GLU A 12 -9.69 3.79 -8.46
N ASP A 13 -10.94 3.44 -8.67
CA ASP A 13 -11.54 3.46 -10.00
C ASP A 13 -11.86 4.89 -10.48
N ALA A 14 -12.37 5.03 -11.69
CA ALA A 14 -12.74 6.34 -12.24
C ALA A 14 -13.82 7.08 -11.44
N ASN A 15 -14.59 6.39 -10.59
CA ASN A 15 -15.63 6.95 -9.74
C ASN A 15 -15.14 7.25 -8.32
N GLY A 16 -13.88 6.95 -8.00
CA GLY A 16 -13.31 7.09 -6.65
C GLY A 16 -13.61 5.91 -5.73
N GLU A 17 -14.09 4.77 -6.24
CA GLU A 17 -14.25 3.55 -5.44
C GLU A 17 -12.88 2.89 -5.25
N GLN A 18 -12.48 2.67 -3.98
CA GLN A 18 -11.22 2.00 -3.68
C GLN A 18 -11.25 0.54 -4.14
N ILE A 19 -10.28 0.16 -4.96
CA ILE A 19 -10.04 -1.21 -5.43
C ILE A 19 -8.97 -1.90 -4.58
N LEU A 20 -7.98 -1.13 -4.10
CA LEU A 20 -6.91 -1.61 -3.23
C LEU A 20 -6.37 -0.46 -2.38
N GLY A 21 -6.20 -0.72 -1.08
CA GLY A 21 -5.38 0.09 -0.19
C GLY A 21 -4.36 -0.82 0.49
N THR A 22 -3.07 -0.60 0.27
CA THR A 22 -2.01 -1.44 0.86
C THR A 22 -0.84 -0.58 1.33
N ILE A 23 -0.08 -1.10 2.30
CA ILE A 23 1.10 -0.42 2.84
C ILE A 23 2.35 -1.28 2.59
N ILE A 24 3.44 -0.62 2.20
CA ILE A 24 4.78 -1.20 2.15
C ILE A 24 5.64 -0.54 3.23
N HIS A 25 6.24 -1.36 4.09
CA HIS A 25 7.15 -0.94 5.14
C HIS A 25 8.59 -0.97 4.65
N TYR A 26 9.36 0.04 5.05
CA TYR A 26 10.79 0.06 4.80
C TYR A 26 11.53 0.15 6.13
N GLN A 27 12.38 -0.84 6.38
CA GLN A 27 13.20 -0.89 7.60
C GLN A 27 14.25 0.23 7.64
N TRP A 28 14.62 0.71 6.45
CA TRP A 28 15.56 1.80 6.22
C TRP A 28 15.12 2.64 5.02
N GLY A 29 13.86 3.11 4.98
CA GLY A 29 13.42 4.06 3.94
C GLY A 29 14.05 5.46 4.03
N ILE A 30 15.18 5.54 4.73
CA ILE A 30 16.15 6.62 4.72
C ILE A 30 16.52 6.92 3.25
N GLY A 31 16.24 8.14 2.83
CA GLY A 31 16.72 8.66 1.55
C GLY A 31 15.93 8.19 0.34
N ARG A 32 16.60 7.49 -0.58
CA ARG A 32 16.12 7.29 -1.95
C ARG A 32 15.29 6.02 -2.14
N VAL A 33 15.44 5.03 -1.27
CA VAL A 33 14.91 3.67 -1.49
C VAL A 33 13.39 3.65 -1.64
N MET A 34 12.65 4.30 -0.75
CA MET A 34 11.19 4.37 -0.85
C MET A 34 10.73 5.13 -2.10
N LEU A 35 11.42 6.24 -2.45
CA LEU A 35 11.13 7.04 -3.64
C LEU A 35 11.38 6.28 -4.95
N GLU A 36 12.48 5.52 -5.00
CA GLU A 36 12.84 4.66 -6.13
C GLU A 36 11.88 3.47 -6.23
N SER A 37 11.51 2.86 -5.10
CA SER A 37 10.53 1.77 -5.10
C SER A 37 9.15 2.26 -5.53
N ALA A 38 8.69 3.42 -5.06
CA ALA A 38 7.42 3.99 -5.50
C ALA A 38 7.43 4.28 -7.01
N LEU A 39 8.53 4.82 -7.53
CA LEU A 39 8.69 5.03 -8.97
C LEU A 39 8.68 3.70 -9.75
N HIS A 40 9.39 2.68 -9.25
CA HIS A 40 9.45 1.38 -9.90
C HIS A 40 8.07 0.71 -9.94
N ILE A 41 7.33 0.76 -8.84
CA ILE A 41 5.94 0.30 -8.77
C ILE A 41 5.07 1.08 -9.76
N ALA A 42 5.07 2.41 -9.72
CA ALA A 42 4.23 3.23 -10.59
C ALA A 42 4.47 2.99 -12.09
N THR A 43 5.71 2.69 -12.47
CA THR A 43 6.09 2.48 -13.88
C THR A 43 5.97 1.03 -14.36
N ASN A 44 5.79 0.06 -13.45
CA ASN A 44 5.72 -1.37 -13.77
C ASN A 44 4.46 -2.06 -13.22
N MET A 45 3.56 -1.32 -12.57
CA MET A 45 2.28 -1.84 -12.11
C MET A 45 1.36 -2.09 -13.29
N GLU A 46 1.44 -3.30 -13.82
CA GLU A 46 0.51 -3.84 -14.82
C GLU A 46 -0.22 -5.04 -14.25
N VAL A 47 -1.46 -5.25 -14.69
CA VAL A 47 -2.28 -6.41 -14.32
C VAL A 47 -2.49 -7.27 -15.54
N THR A 48 -1.72 -8.35 -15.66
CA THR A 48 -1.68 -9.20 -16.85
C THR A 48 -2.14 -10.64 -16.60
N ASP A 49 -2.36 -11.07 -15.35
CA ASP A 49 -2.57 -12.49 -15.01
C ASP A 49 -3.76 -12.77 -14.09
N ILE A 50 -4.96 -12.35 -14.50
CA ILE A 50 -6.22 -12.70 -13.81
C ILE A 50 -6.86 -13.96 -14.40
N CYS A 51 -6.55 -14.31 -15.66
CA CYS A 51 -7.26 -15.36 -16.40
C CYS A 51 -6.88 -16.80 -16.02
N GLY A 52 -5.93 -17.00 -15.10
CA GLY A 52 -5.58 -18.32 -14.57
C GLY A 52 -4.98 -19.28 -15.60
N TYR A 53 -4.48 -18.75 -16.72
CA TYR A 53 -3.89 -19.57 -17.79
C TYR A 53 -2.56 -20.17 -17.31
N GLY A 54 -2.44 -21.50 -17.37
CA GLY A 54 -1.25 -22.21 -16.88
C GLY A 54 -1.24 -22.50 -15.37
N LYS A 55 -2.28 -22.13 -14.61
CA LYS A 55 -2.41 -22.48 -13.19
C LYS A 55 -2.95 -23.90 -13.00
N SER A 56 -2.42 -24.63 -12.02
CA SER A 56 -2.94 -25.93 -11.61
C SER A 56 -4.32 -25.79 -10.94
N GLU A 57 -5.09 -26.88 -10.86
CA GLU A 57 -6.38 -26.88 -10.16
C GLU A 57 -6.26 -26.50 -8.68
N GLU A 58 -5.16 -26.90 -8.04
CA GLU A 58 -4.86 -26.51 -6.66
C GLU A 58 -4.66 -24.99 -6.54
N GLN A 59 -3.91 -24.39 -7.47
CA GLN A 59 -3.70 -22.93 -7.50
C GLN A 59 -5.00 -22.17 -7.76
N LYS A 60 -5.86 -22.65 -8.66
CA LYS A 60 -7.17 -22.04 -8.92
C LYS A 60 -8.09 -22.12 -7.70
N SER A 61 -8.17 -23.29 -7.07
CA SER A 61 -8.96 -23.51 -5.86
C SER A 61 -8.48 -22.62 -4.70
N HIS A 62 -7.16 -22.46 -4.59
CA HIS A 62 -6.54 -21.56 -3.62
C HIS A 62 -6.92 -20.10 -3.85
N GLU A 63 -6.76 -19.59 -5.07
CA GLU A 63 -7.12 -18.21 -5.41
C GLU A 63 -8.62 -17.94 -5.21
N ALA A 64 -9.49 -18.90 -5.52
CA ALA A 64 -10.93 -18.78 -5.29
C ALA A 64 -11.28 -18.51 -3.81
N LYS A 65 -10.57 -19.17 -2.87
CA LYS A 65 -10.75 -18.93 -1.43
C LYS A 65 -10.31 -17.53 -1.03
N ILE A 66 -9.17 -17.07 -1.53
CA ILE A 66 -8.71 -15.69 -1.30
C ILE A 66 -9.76 -14.70 -1.82
N PHE A 67 -10.34 -14.95 -3.00
CA PHE A 67 -11.32 -14.05 -3.57
C PHE A 67 -12.61 -13.96 -2.75
N GLU A 68 -13.05 -15.08 -2.18
CA GLU A 68 -14.19 -15.12 -1.26
C GLU A 68 -13.92 -14.31 0.01
N ILE A 69 -12.73 -14.44 0.60
CA ILE A 69 -12.29 -13.69 1.79
C ILE A 69 -12.27 -12.18 1.50
N LEU A 70 -11.64 -11.77 0.40
CA LEU A 70 -11.59 -10.36 -0.01
C LEU A 70 -12.98 -9.77 -0.24
N LYS A 71 -13.89 -10.56 -0.79
CA LYS A 71 -15.28 -10.14 -0.98
C LYS A 71 -16.01 -10.01 0.36
N ASN A 72 -15.86 -10.98 1.26
CA ASN A 72 -16.61 -11.03 2.51
C ASN A 72 -16.12 -10.02 3.55
N TYR A 73 -14.81 -9.84 3.69
CA TYR A 73 -14.23 -8.99 4.74
C TYR A 73 -13.91 -7.57 4.30
N CYS A 74 -13.66 -7.34 3.01
CA CYS A 74 -13.36 -6.00 2.48
C CYS A 74 -14.45 -5.46 1.54
N GLY A 75 -15.45 -6.26 1.18
CA GLY A 75 -16.55 -5.82 0.31
C GLY A 75 -16.15 -5.57 -1.15
N PHE A 76 -14.99 -6.05 -1.61
CA PHE A 76 -14.53 -5.76 -2.97
C PHE A 76 -15.42 -6.39 -4.04
N LYS A 77 -15.84 -5.57 -5.03
CA LYS A 77 -16.64 -6.03 -6.18
C LYS A 77 -15.88 -6.96 -7.13
N LYS A 78 -14.57 -6.73 -7.30
CA LYS A 78 -13.69 -7.52 -8.16
C LYS A 78 -12.46 -8.02 -7.38
N PRO A 79 -12.62 -9.00 -6.48
CA PRO A 79 -11.53 -9.46 -5.61
C PRO A 79 -10.34 -10.04 -6.37
N ALA A 80 -10.57 -10.66 -7.54
CA ALA A 80 -9.49 -11.14 -8.41
C ALA A 80 -8.61 -10.00 -8.96
N LEU A 81 -9.20 -8.83 -9.21
CA LEU A 81 -8.51 -7.62 -9.62
C LEU A 81 -7.64 -7.08 -8.49
N THR A 82 -8.24 -6.92 -7.31
CA THR A 82 -7.58 -6.47 -6.09
C THR A 82 -6.38 -7.35 -5.74
N TYR A 83 -6.56 -8.67 -5.80
CA TYR A 83 -5.48 -9.64 -5.58
C TYR A 83 -4.34 -9.51 -6.59
N ALA A 84 -4.66 -9.41 -7.89
CA ALA A 84 -3.65 -9.29 -8.94
C ALA A 84 -2.88 -7.95 -8.87
N LEU A 85 -3.56 -6.84 -8.52
CA LEU A 85 -2.93 -5.55 -8.28
C LEU A 85 -1.91 -5.63 -7.15
N ARG A 86 -2.31 -6.19 -6.00
CA ARG A 86 -1.39 -6.33 -4.87
C ARG A 86 -0.18 -7.19 -5.24
N LYS A 87 -0.38 -8.32 -5.93
CA LYS A 87 0.75 -9.14 -6.43
C LYS A 87 1.67 -8.36 -7.37
N SER A 88 1.12 -7.53 -8.25
CA SER A 88 1.91 -6.69 -9.15
C SER A 88 2.73 -5.65 -8.39
N ILE A 89 2.14 -4.99 -7.41
CA ILE A 89 2.85 -4.07 -6.50
C ILE A 89 3.99 -4.82 -5.82
N VAL A 90 3.71 -5.97 -5.20
CA VAL A 90 4.69 -6.75 -4.42
C VAL A 90 5.88 -7.21 -5.25
N LYS A 91 5.62 -7.66 -6.49
CA LYS A 91 6.67 -8.04 -7.43
C LYS A 91 7.63 -6.88 -7.76
N ASN A 92 7.11 -5.65 -7.73
CA ASN A 92 7.84 -4.43 -8.05
C ASN A 92 8.31 -3.67 -6.80
N ILE A 93 8.17 -4.24 -5.60
CA ILE A 93 8.83 -3.70 -4.41
C ILE A 93 10.33 -3.90 -4.62
N GLY A 94 11.08 -2.81 -4.67
CA GLY A 94 12.53 -2.87 -4.75
C GLY A 94 13.16 -3.42 -3.48
N THR A 95 14.49 -3.39 -3.40
CA THR A 95 15.19 -3.86 -2.21
C THR A 95 14.83 -3.03 -0.97
N GLY A 96 14.56 -3.72 0.14
CA GLY A 96 14.35 -3.08 1.45
C GLY A 96 12.89 -2.70 1.78
N GLY A 97 11.95 -2.89 0.86
CA GLY A 97 10.51 -2.84 1.14
C GLY A 97 9.95 -4.21 1.52
N LYS A 98 8.93 -4.23 2.38
CA LYS A 98 8.23 -5.44 2.81
C LYS A 98 6.75 -5.15 3.03
N GLU A 99 5.89 -6.10 2.67
CA GLU A 99 4.47 -6.05 3.02
C GLU A 99 4.27 -6.12 4.54
N VAL A 100 3.28 -5.38 5.06
CA VAL A 100 2.86 -5.45 6.47
C VAL A 100 2.40 -6.86 6.83
N VAL A 101 1.46 -7.37 6.04
CA VAL A 101 0.92 -8.72 6.18
C VAL A 101 1.25 -9.51 4.91
N SER A 102 2.03 -10.58 5.05
CA SER A 102 2.33 -11.44 3.91
C SER A 102 1.12 -12.33 3.56
N LEU A 103 1.01 -12.72 2.29
CA LEU A 103 0.00 -13.70 1.85
C LEU A 103 0.07 -15.01 2.66
N ASN A 104 1.27 -15.45 3.03
CA ASN A 104 1.47 -16.65 3.84
C ASN A 104 0.80 -16.56 5.22
N ASN A 105 0.73 -15.37 5.83
CA ASN A 105 0.08 -15.19 7.14
C ASN A 105 -1.43 -15.45 7.04
N PHE A 106 -2.08 -15.01 5.95
CA PHE A 106 -3.47 -15.34 5.66
C PHE A 106 -3.67 -16.83 5.46
N GLU A 107 -2.79 -17.45 4.67
CA GLU A 107 -2.87 -18.87 4.37
C GLU A 107 -2.71 -19.74 5.62
N GLU A 108 -1.87 -19.34 6.57
CA GLU A 108 -1.73 -20.02 7.85
C GLU A 108 -2.92 -19.80 8.77
N ALA A 109 -3.51 -18.61 8.79
CA ALA A 109 -4.71 -18.31 9.57
C ALA A 109 -5.91 -19.15 9.11
N LEU A 110 -6.09 -19.31 7.79
CA LEU A 110 -7.15 -20.12 7.19
C LEU A 110 -7.02 -21.63 7.41
N LYS A 111 -5.82 -22.10 7.76
CA LYS A 111 -5.54 -23.52 8.06
C LYS A 111 -5.75 -23.86 9.54
N LYS A 112 -5.84 -22.86 10.43
CA LYS A 112 -6.04 -23.08 11.87
C LYS A 112 -7.55 -23.21 12.16
N PRO A 113 -8.00 -24.22 12.91
CA PRO A 113 -9.40 -24.29 13.33
C PRO A 113 -9.74 -23.02 14.12
N VAL A 114 -10.94 -22.47 13.92
CA VAL A 114 -11.48 -21.32 14.66
C VAL A 114 -11.25 -21.58 16.15
N ARG A 115 -10.27 -20.90 16.74
CA ARG A 115 -9.98 -21.06 18.17
C ARG A 115 -11.11 -20.36 18.93
N ASP A 116 -11.68 -21.06 19.90
CA ASP A 116 -12.63 -20.48 20.84
C ASP A 116 -11.81 -19.54 21.77
N ILE A 117 -11.68 -18.27 21.37
CA ILE A 117 -10.79 -17.25 21.98
C ILE A 117 -11.03 -17.09 23.49
N GLN A 118 -12.18 -17.57 23.99
CA GLN A 118 -12.57 -17.45 25.40
C GLN A 118 -11.91 -18.48 26.35
N LYS A 119 -11.14 -19.48 25.88
CA LYS A 119 -10.70 -20.61 26.72
C LYS A 119 -9.22 -20.73 27.06
N ASP A 120 -8.33 -19.92 26.49
CA ASP A 120 -6.90 -20.01 26.80
C ASP A 120 -6.43 -18.84 27.67
N GLU A 121 -5.76 -19.18 28.78
CA GLU A 121 -5.17 -18.22 29.71
C GLU A 121 -4.20 -17.28 28.97
N CYS A 122 -4.51 -15.98 29.06
CA CYS A 122 -3.87 -14.91 28.30
C CYS A 122 -2.34 -14.83 28.52
N PHE A 123 -1.58 -15.15 27.48
CA PHE A 123 -0.34 -14.43 27.20
C PHE A 123 -0.68 -13.26 26.26
N VAL A 124 -0.67 -12.06 26.84
CA VAL A 124 -1.01 -10.78 26.21
C VAL A 124 0.10 -10.35 25.24
N PHE A 125 0.10 -10.91 24.03
CA PHE A 125 0.69 -10.32 22.82
C PHE A 125 0.01 -10.92 21.59
N GLY A 126 -0.82 -10.13 20.90
CA GLY A 126 -1.15 -10.32 19.49
C GLY A 126 -1.94 -11.57 19.12
N ILE A 127 -3.19 -11.71 19.57
CA ILE A 127 -4.17 -12.46 18.78
C ILE A 127 -4.55 -11.55 17.62
N GLN A 128 -3.85 -11.66 16.48
CA GLN A 128 -4.23 -11.00 15.24
C GLN A 128 -5.55 -11.60 14.75
N ASP A 129 -6.58 -10.77 14.62
CA ASP A 129 -7.82 -11.14 13.96
C ASP A 129 -7.52 -11.27 12.45
N PRO A 130 -7.68 -12.47 11.85
CA PRO A 130 -7.44 -12.65 10.42
C PRO A 130 -8.25 -11.69 9.55
N GLU A 131 -9.44 -11.25 9.99
CA GLU A 131 -10.23 -10.26 9.28
C GLU A 131 -9.55 -8.89 9.25
N GLU A 132 -9.03 -8.44 10.39
CA GLU A 132 -8.33 -7.15 10.50
C GLU A 132 -7.02 -7.18 9.71
N ASP A 133 -6.26 -8.27 9.76
CA ASP A 133 -5.08 -8.46 8.92
C ASP A 133 -5.45 -8.29 7.43
N VAL A 134 -6.59 -8.85 6.97
CA VAL A 134 -7.02 -8.77 5.55
C VAL A 134 -7.33 -7.32 5.19
N LYS A 135 -8.00 -6.60 6.07
CA LYS A 135 -8.30 -5.17 5.87
C LYS A 135 -7.03 -4.34 5.86
N GLU A 136 -6.07 -4.61 6.74
CA GLU A 136 -4.77 -3.94 6.75
C GLU A 136 -4.01 -4.16 5.44
N ALA A 137 -4.05 -5.38 4.91
CA ALA A 137 -3.36 -5.78 3.69
C ALA A 137 -3.97 -5.23 2.39
N TYR A 138 -5.29 -5.07 2.34
CA TYR A 138 -6.02 -4.83 1.09
C TYR A 138 -6.94 -3.61 1.10
N ALA A 139 -7.34 -3.11 2.27
CA ALA A 139 -8.34 -2.06 2.44
C ALA A 139 -7.85 -0.90 3.33
N ALA A 140 -6.53 -0.72 3.47
CA ALA A 140 -5.96 0.40 4.23
C ALA A 140 -6.48 1.75 3.73
N LYS A 141 -6.72 2.69 4.64
CA LYS A 141 -7.28 4.01 4.33
C LYS A 141 -6.30 5.13 4.66
N TYR A 142 -6.49 6.29 4.03
CA TYR A 142 -5.72 7.48 4.37
C TYR A 142 -5.81 7.87 5.86
N SER A 143 -6.92 7.52 6.52
CA SER A 143 -7.22 7.86 7.90
C SER A 143 -6.57 6.95 8.94
N ASP A 144 -6.15 5.74 8.57
CA ASP A 144 -5.70 4.72 9.54
C ASP A 144 -4.43 3.95 9.15
N PHE A 145 -3.91 4.10 7.92
CA PHE A 145 -2.75 3.34 7.45
C PHE A 145 -1.52 3.48 8.38
N PHE A 146 -1.33 4.65 8.99
CA PHE A 146 -0.20 4.94 9.86
C PHE A 146 -0.24 4.20 11.21
N TYR A 147 -1.35 3.54 11.56
CA TYR A 147 -1.44 2.68 12.75
C TYR A 147 -0.81 1.30 12.55
N GLN A 148 -0.47 0.91 11.32
CA GLN A 148 0.02 -0.42 10.99
C GLN A 148 1.54 -0.61 11.25
N CYS A 149 2.27 0.44 11.63
CA CYS A 149 3.69 0.37 11.97
C CYS A 149 3.99 1.22 13.20
N ASP A 150 4.85 0.70 14.08
CA ASP A 150 5.25 1.39 15.30
C ASP A 150 6.23 2.58 15.06
N ASN A 151 6.40 3.14 13.85
CA ASN A 151 7.48 4.11 13.57
C ASN A 151 7.32 4.98 12.29
N ASN A 152 7.98 6.16 12.33
CA ASN A 152 7.43 7.46 11.95
C ASN A 152 8.38 8.41 11.22
N ASP A 153 9.42 7.92 10.55
CA ASP A 153 10.47 8.78 9.98
C ASP A 153 10.06 9.44 8.65
N GLY A 154 8.85 9.16 8.15
CA GLY A 154 8.29 9.78 6.95
C GLY A 154 7.25 8.91 6.27
N LEU A 155 6.22 9.56 5.71
CA LEU A 155 5.12 8.91 5.01
C LEU A 155 5.16 9.31 3.54
N MET A 156 5.02 8.34 2.65
CA MET A 156 4.80 8.56 1.23
C MET A 156 3.48 7.96 0.81
N PHE A 157 2.80 8.62 -0.11
CA PHE A 157 1.51 8.25 -0.63
C PHE A 157 1.64 8.06 -2.13
N MET A 158 1.11 6.96 -2.66
CA MET A 158 0.90 6.75 -4.07
C MET A 158 -0.59 6.60 -4.30
N ASP A 159 -1.18 7.57 -4.97
CA ASP A 159 -2.58 7.55 -5.36
C ASP A 159 -2.69 7.24 -6.85
N VAL A 160 -3.42 6.18 -7.19
CA VAL A 160 -3.60 5.74 -8.57
C VAL A 160 -5.08 5.77 -8.90
N GLN A 161 -5.46 6.61 -9.86
CA GLN A 161 -6.80 6.63 -10.41
C GLN A 161 -6.82 5.90 -11.75
N LEU A 162 -7.74 4.96 -11.91
CA LEU A 162 -7.92 4.24 -13.16
C LEU A 162 -8.78 5.02 -14.16
N LYS A 163 -8.60 4.75 -15.45
CA LYS A 163 -9.44 5.36 -16.51
C LYS A 163 -10.90 4.89 -16.50
N ASN A 164 -11.14 3.68 -16.00
CA ASN A 164 -12.44 3.03 -16.06
C ASN A 164 -12.98 2.75 -14.66
N SER A 165 -14.30 2.77 -14.54
CA SER A 165 -14.98 2.25 -13.36
C SER A 165 -14.70 0.77 -13.18
N VAL A 166 -14.67 0.27 -11.94
CA VAL A 166 -14.34 -1.12 -11.63
C VAL A 166 -15.19 -2.10 -12.43
N ASP A 167 -16.48 -1.81 -12.64
CA ASP A 167 -17.41 -2.65 -13.42
C ASP A 167 -16.98 -2.83 -14.89
N LYS A 168 -16.42 -1.78 -15.50
CA LYS A 168 -16.01 -1.71 -16.90
C LYS A 168 -14.55 -2.13 -17.13
N THR A 169 -13.77 -2.27 -16.05
CA THR A 169 -12.39 -2.74 -16.15
C THR A 169 -12.36 -4.21 -16.58
N ALA A 170 -11.78 -4.45 -17.75
CA ALA A 170 -11.52 -5.80 -18.24
C ALA A 170 -10.47 -6.47 -17.33
N SER A 171 -10.65 -7.77 -17.06
CA SER A 171 -9.81 -8.53 -16.14
C SER A 171 -8.35 -8.70 -16.60
N TYR A 172 -7.92 -8.18 -17.74
CA TYR A 172 -6.60 -8.47 -18.30
C TYR A 172 -5.83 -7.22 -18.75
N TYR A 173 -6.42 -6.04 -18.58
CA TYR A 173 -5.74 -4.79 -18.90
C TYR A 173 -6.31 -3.64 -18.07
N MET A 174 -5.43 -3.01 -17.28
CA MET A 174 -5.74 -1.80 -16.54
C MET A 174 -4.87 -0.66 -17.07
N GLY A 175 -5.46 0.19 -17.89
CA GLY A 175 -4.88 1.51 -18.12
C GLY A 175 -5.09 2.36 -16.87
N HIS A 176 -4.01 2.74 -16.19
CA HIS A 176 -4.08 3.81 -15.19
C HIS A 176 -4.34 5.15 -15.91
N GLY A 177 -5.15 6.00 -15.28
CA GLY A 177 -5.50 7.34 -15.76
C GLY A 177 -4.49 8.36 -15.23
N GLU A 178 -4.35 8.39 -13.92
CA GLU A 178 -3.51 9.35 -13.21
C GLU A 178 -2.77 8.65 -12.06
N ILE A 179 -1.52 9.05 -11.84
CA ILE A 179 -0.73 8.62 -10.68
C ILE A 179 -0.18 9.87 -10.01
N LYS A 180 -0.39 9.97 -8.69
CA LYS A 180 0.15 11.08 -7.89
C LYS A 180 0.92 10.59 -6.67
N PHE A 181 2.00 11.28 -6.36
CA PHE A 181 2.79 11.04 -5.16
C PHE A 181 2.59 12.15 -4.12
N GLY A 182 2.30 11.77 -2.89
CA GLY A 182 2.18 12.70 -1.75
C GLY A 182 3.17 12.36 -0.64
N PHE A 183 3.33 13.30 0.29
CA PHE A 183 4.26 13.17 1.40
C PHE A 183 3.61 13.63 2.70
N GLY A 184 3.91 12.93 3.79
CA GLY A 184 3.46 13.25 5.14
C GLY A 184 4.64 13.27 6.10
N LEU A 185 4.54 14.14 7.09
CA LEU A 185 5.51 14.28 8.18
C LEU A 185 4.81 13.99 9.50
N THR A 186 5.47 13.23 10.36
CA THR A 186 4.96 12.89 11.69
C THR A 186 5.33 13.97 12.70
N THR A 187 4.49 14.16 13.71
CA THR A 187 4.67 15.23 14.71
C THR A 187 5.59 14.81 15.86
N ASP A 188 5.68 13.51 16.16
CA ASP A 188 6.53 12.98 17.25
C ASP A 188 7.02 11.57 16.92
N ILE A 189 8.30 11.44 16.57
CA ILE A 189 8.91 10.16 16.20
C ILE A 189 9.04 9.17 17.37
N TYR A 190 8.86 9.61 18.62
CA TYR A 190 8.99 8.78 19.82
C TYR A 190 7.65 8.25 20.34
N LYS A 191 6.53 8.76 19.82
CA LYS A 191 5.19 8.28 20.17
C LYS A 191 4.84 7.05 19.34
N ARG A 192 4.25 6.05 19.98
CA ARG A 192 3.57 4.94 19.27
C ARG A 192 2.34 5.53 18.57
N ASN A 193 2.31 5.52 17.25
CA ASN A 193 1.26 6.12 16.40
C ASN A 193 1.09 7.65 16.57
N PRO A 194 2.06 8.48 16.15
CA PRO A 194 1.96 9.91 16.18
C PRO A 194 1.02 10.40 15.09
N ASP A 195 0.52 11.60 15.35
CA ASP A 195 -0.17 12.35 14.32
C ASP A 195 0.80 12.68 13.19
N TRP A 196 0.24 12.80 11.99
CA TRP A 196 0.98 13.26 10.83
C TRP A 196 0.25 14.41 10.15
N HIS A 197 0.98 15.19 9.39
CA HIS A 197 0.43 16.26 8.57
C HIS A 197 0.96 16.17 7.13
N PRO A 198 0.15 16.56 6.13
CA PRO A 198 0.59 16.67 4.75
C PRO A 198 1.79 17.60 4.60
N ALA A 199 2.66 17.29 3.65
CA ALA A 199 3.87 18.03 3.36
C ALA A 199 4.18 18.03 1.86
N THR A 200 4.92 19.04 1.43
CA THR A 200 5.54 19.07 0.10
C THR A 200 6.73 18.11 0.04
N PHE A 201 7.12 17.71 -1.18
CA PHE A 201 8.35 16.92 -1.39
C PHE A 201 9.59 17.64 -0.83
N GLU A 202 9.66 18.96 -0.92
CA GLU A 202 10.76 19.77 -0.42
C GLU A 202 10.84 19.72 1.11
N GLN A 203 9.69 19.83 1.78
CA GLN A 203 9.63 19.71 3.24
C GLN A 203 10.02 18.29 3.69
N TYR A 204 9.52 17.26 3.00
CA TYR A 204 9.89 15.88 3.24
C TYR A 204 11.40 15.65 3.08
N ALA A 205 11.99 16.16 2.00
CA ALA A 205 13.41 15.95 1.69
C ALA A 205 14.38 16.74 2.58
N ARG A 206 13.90 17.81 3.24
CA ARG A 206 14.68 18.61 4.20
C ARG A 206 14.73 18.01 5.60
N GLN A 207 13.93 16.99 5.90
CA GLN A 207 14.01 16.29 7.17
C GLN A 207 15.42 15.77 7.39
N LYS A 208 15.94 15.87 8.62
CA LYS A 208 17.31 15.46 8.95
C LYS A 208 17.61 14.01 8.55
N VAL A 209 16.60 13.14 8.64
CA VAL A 209 16.70 11.73 8.24
C VAL A 209 16.83 11.52 6.72
N ASN A 210 16.41 12.50 5.91
CA ASN A 210 16.39 12.42 4.45
C ASN A 210 17.44 13.33 3.78
N SER A 211 17.83 14.43 4.42
CA SER A 211 18.67 15.48 3.83
C SER A 211 20.03 14.97 3.36
N ASP A 212 20.59 13.99 4.07
CA ASP A 212 21.92 13.44 3.77
C ASP A 212 21.91 12.55 2.51
N PHE A 213 20.73 12.14 2.05
CA PHE A 213 20.55 11.22 0.92
C PHE A 213 19.87 11.88 -0.28
N LEU A 214 19.03 12.89 -0.04
CA LEU A 214 18.26 13.60 -1.06
C LEU A 214 18.92 14.92 -1.47
N SER A 215 20.06 14.80 -2.17
CA SER A 215 20.78 15.94 -2.75
C SER A 215 19.91 16.75 -3.71
N GLU A 216 20.28 18.02 -3.96
CA GLU A 216 19.58 18.86 -4.96
C GLU A 216 19.52 18.21 -6.34
N ASP A 217 20.62 17.59 -6.78
CA ASP A 217 20.68 16.87 -8.06
C ASP A 217 19.71 15.68 -8.09
N PHE A 218 19.63 14.91 -6.99
CA PHE A 218 18.66 13.83 -6.90
C PHE A 218 17.23 14.38 -6.98
N LYS A 219 16.90 15.43 -6.23
CA LYS A 219 15.55 16.03 -6.24
C LYS A 219 15.17 16.53 -7.63
N LYS A 220 16.10 17.19 -8.33
CA LYS A 220 15.89 17.66 -9.70
C LYS A 220 15.69 16.51 -10.69
N GLY A 221 16.56 15.50 -10.62
CA GLY A 221 16.47 14.30 -11.46
C GLY A 221 15.17 13.53 -11.22
N TYR A 222 14.80 13.33 -9.96
CA TYR A 222 13.58 12.63 -9.57
C TYR A 222 12.33 13.31 -10.14
N LYS A 223 12.18 14.63 -9.93
CA LYS A 223 11.07 15.41 -10.51
C LYS A 223 11.02 15.34 -12.04
N LEU A 224 12.19 15.36 -12.70
CA LEU A 224 12.26 15.24 -14.15
C LEU A 224 11.77 13.88 -14.63
N ILE A 225 12.14 12.80 -13.92
CA ILE A 225 11.66 11.45 -14.22
C ILE A 225 10.16 11.35 -14.00
N LEU A 226 9.63 11.83 -12.87
CA LEU A 226 8.19 11.84 -12.61
C LEU A 226 7.42 12.54 -13.74
N LYS A 227 7.88 13.73 -14.14
CA LYS A 227 7.30 14.46 -15.27
C LYS A 227 7.35 13.67 -16.58
N GLY A 228 8.45 12.95 -16.83
CA GLY A 228 8.60 12.09 -18.02
C GLY A 228 7.60 10.94 -18.08
N TYR A 229 7.17 10.42 -16.92
CA TYR A 229 6.14 9.38 -16.80
C TYR A 229 4.72 9.93 -16.58
N GLY A 230 4.54 11.26 -16.53
CA GLY A 230 3.24 11.87 -16.23
C GLY A 230 2.77 11.63 -14.79
N ILE A 231 3.70 11.39 -13.85
CA ILE A 231 3.41 11.25 -12.43
C ILE A 231 3.44 12.63 -11.78
N GLU A 232 2.35 13.02 -11.13
CA GLU A 232 2.24 14.32 -10.46
C GLU A 232 2.61 14.23 -8.97
N MET A 233 2.89 15.37 -8.35
CA MET A 233 3.02 15.46 -6.89
C MET A 233 1.77 16.11 -6.31
N MET A 234 1.16 15.45 -5.32
CA MET A 234 0.02 16.01 -4.59
C MET A 234 0.45 17.23 -3.78
N SER A 235 -0.42 18.23 -3.74
CA SER A 235 -0.27 19.33 -2.80
C SER A 235 -0.65 18.90 -1.38
N PRO A 236 -0.16 19.60 -0.32
CA PRO A 236 -0.60 19.34 1.05
C PRO A 236 -2.13 19.42 1.22
N ASP A 237 -2.80 20.36 0.56
CA ASP A 237 -4.26 20.53 0.64
C ASP A 237 -5.03 19.38 -0.04
N GLU A 238 -4.52 18.90 -1.17
CA GLU A 238 -5.06 17.73 -1.87
C GLU A 238 -4.95 16.47 -1.01
N LEU A 239 -3.77 16.23 -0.43
CA LEU A 239 -3.54 15.10 0.46
C LEU A 239 -4.38 15.21 1.75
N ASN A 240 -4.53 16.42 2.30
CA ASN A 240 -5.41 16.66 3.44
C ASN A 240 -6.88 16.37 3.08
N SER A 241 -7.30 16.75 1.87
CA SER A 241 -8.66 16.47 1.39
C SER A 241 -8.92 14.98 1.26
N LYS A 242 -7.94 14.18 0.82
CA LYS A 242 -8.04 12.72 0.78
C LYS A 242 -8.07 12.10 2.18
N ARG A 243 -7.26 12.60 3.13
CA ARG A 243 -7.31 12.15 4.54
C ARG A 243 -8.69 12.30 5.18
N ASN A 244 -9.41 13.36 4.84
CA ASN A 244 -10.74 13.63 5.42
C ASN A 244 -11.89 12.96 4.66
N ARG A 245 -11.62 12.24 3.57
CA ARG A 245 -12.63 11.45 2.85
C ARG A 245 -12.70 10.05 3.48
N HIS A 246 -13.66 9.91 4.40
CA HIS A 246 -14.18 8.66 5.01
C HIS A 246 -13.14 7.76 5.68
#